data_AF-A0A7X8QMG0-F1
#
_entry.id   AF-A0A7X8QMG0-F1
#
_cell.length_a   1.000
_cell.length_b   1.000
_cell.length_c   1.000
_cell.angle_alpha   90.00
_cell.angle_beta   90.00
_cell.angle_gamma   90.00
#
_symmetry.space_group_name_H-M   'P 1'
#
loop_
_entity.id
_entity.type
_entity.pdbx_description
1 polymer ?
#
loop_
_entity_poly.entity_id
_entity_poly.type
_entity_poly.pdbx_seq_one_letter_code
_entity_poly.pdbx_strand_id
1 'polypeptide(L)'
;MDSLSSLFQENKKGYIQNGVAFSPCNTPIGNQLTVKYKGLLTQSGESEIYARIGYGNDSNVWNDIQDIPLISSQDQDMEITLPLVENQVLHMAFHNGLGYWDNNSGRDYHFKSRTRPQW
;
A
#
# COMPACT_ATOMS: atom_id res chain seq x y z
N MET A 1 -21.47 10.19 -7.64
CA MET A 1 -20.22 9.43 -7.40
C MET A 1 -19.50 10.11 -6.24
N ASP A 2 -19.13 9.36 -5.20
CA ASP A 2 -18.57 9.90 -3.96
C ASP A 2 -17.18 10.53 -4.14
N SER A 3 -16.97 11.71 -3.55
CA SER A 3 -15.71 12.48 -3.61
C SER A 3 -14.48 11.68 -3.16
N LEU A 4 -14.65 10.74 -2.21
CA LEU A 4 -13.58 9.85 -1.76
C LEU A 4 -13.09 8.91 -2.86
N SER A 5 -13.99 8.40 -3.71
CA SER A 5 -13.62 7.51 -4.81
C SER A 5 -12.78 8.24 -5.86
N SER A 6 -13.05 9.52 -6.10
CA SER A 6 -12.26 10.38 -6.99
C SER A 6 -10.85 10.62 -6.42
N LEU A 7 -10.76 10.93 -5.14
CA LEU A 7 -9.49 11.17 -4.45
C LEU A 7 -8.56 9.95 -4.51
N PHE A 8 -9.09 8.73 -4.32
CA PHE A 8 -8.27 7.52 -4.42
C PHE A 8 -7.76 7.24 -5.84
N GLN A 9 -8.52 7.62 -6.88
CA GLN A 9 -8.03 7.47 -8.26
C GLN A 9 -6.93 8.48 -8.59
N GLU A 10 -7.04 9.72 -8.13
CA GLU A 10 -5.99 10.72 -8.28
C GLU A 10 -4.72 10.32 -7.53
N ASN A 11 -4.87 9.85 -6.29
CA ASN A 11 -3.75 9.39 -5.47
C ASN A 11 -3.02 8.20 -6.10
N LYS A 12 -3.71 7.29 -6.79
CA LYS A 12 -3.05 6.18 -7.53
C LYS A 12 -2.04 6.67 -8.55
N LYS A 13 -2.28 7.82 -9.21
CA LYS A 13 -1.27 8.40 -10.13
C LYS A 13 -0.06 8.93 -9.38
N GLY A 14 -0.26 9.62 -8.25
CA GLY A 14 0.83 10.11 -7.40
C GLY A 14 1.65 8.98 -6.77
N TYR A 15 1.00 7.89 -6.38
CA TYR A 15 1.68 6.72 -5.81
C TYR A 15 2.64 6.07 -6.81
N ILE A 16 2.23 5.94 -8.07
CA ILE A 16 3.12 5.41 -9.12
C ILE A 16 4.36 6.30 -9.31
N GLN A 17 4.21 7.62 -9.21
CA GLN A 17 5.36 8.55 -9.26
C GLN A 17 6.30 8.37 -8.08
N ASN A 18 5.78 7.99 -6.91
CA ASN A 18 6.56 7.63 -5.73
C ASN A 18 7.04 6.17 -5.74
N GLY A 19 6.84 5.43 -6.84
CA GLY A 19 7.29 4.05 -6.97
C GLY A 19 6.39 3.03 -6.27
N VAL A 20 5.14 3.36 -5.95
CA VAL A 20 4.17 2.44 -5.32
C VAL A 20 3.04 2.11 -6.30
N ALA A 21 2.85 0.83 -6.58
CA ALA A 21 1.79 0.35 -7.45
C ALA A 21 0.97 -0.78 -6.81
N PHE A 22 -0.35 -0.61 -6.81
CA PHE A 22 -1.31 -1.59 -6.33
C PHE A 22 -1.88 -2.41 -7.50
N SER A 23 -1.82 -3.73 -7.42
CA SER A 23 -2.28 -4.65 -8.46
C SER A 23 -3.05 -5.84 -7.89
N PRO A 24 -4.27 -6.12 -8.39
CA PRO A 24 -5.09 -5.26 -9.24
C PRO A 24 -5.44 -3.93 -8.55
N CYS A 25 -5.68 -2.87 -9.32
CA CYS A 25 -6.02 -1.56 -8.74
C CYS A 25 -7.45 -1.50 -8.17
N ASN A 26 -8.28 -2.52 -8.40
CA ASN A 26 -9.68 -2.61 -7.99
C ASN A 26 -9.99 -3.95 -7.29
N THR A 27 -9.02 -4.47 -6.54
CA THR A 27 -9.11 -5.74 -5.81
C THR A 27 -10.31 -5.80 -4.88
N PRO A 28 -11.19 -6.80 -5.04
CA PRO A 28 -12.28 -7.03 -4.12
C PRO A 28 -11.81 -7.55 -2.75
N ILE A 29 -12.63 -7.35 -1.72
CA ILE A 29 -12.44 -8.03 -0.43
C ILE A 29 -12.45 -9.55 -0.64
N GLY A 30 -11.61 -10.25 0.12
CA GLY A 30 -11.38 -11.69 0.04
C GLY A 30 -10.40 -12.10 -1.05
N ASN A 31 -9.83 -11.17 -1.82
CA ASN A 31 -8.80 -11.44 -2.82
C ASN A 31 -7.41 -11.00 -2.33
N GLN A 32 -6.39 -11.40 -3.07
CA GLN A 32 -5.03 -10.95 -2.87
C GLN A 32 -4.78 -9.61 -3.58
N LEU A 33 -4.07 -8.73 -2.89
CA LEU A 33 -3.52 -7.49 -3.41
C LEU A 33 -2.00 -7.61 -3.43
N THR A 34 -1.40 -7.43 -4.60
CA THR A 34 0.05 -7.26 -4.74
C THR A 34 0.38 -5.79 -4.73
N VAL A 35 1.37 -5.41 -3.93
CA VAL A 35 1.96 -4.07 -3.93
C VAL A 35 3.40 -4.17 -4.39
N LYS A 36 3.73 -3.43 -5.44
CA LYS A 36 5.09 -3.25 -5.92
C LYS A 36 5.65 -1.94 -5.40
N TYR A 37 6.92 -1.98 -5.03
CA TYR A 37 7.66 -0.90 -4.43
C TYR A 37 9.01 -0.72 -5.13
N LYS A 38 9.20 0.47 -5.71
CA LYS A 38 10.46 0.98 -6.28
C LYS A 38 10.72 2.43 -5.83
N GLY A 39 10.26 2.75 -4.62
CA GLY A 39 10.29 4.09 -4.04
C GLY A 39 11.62 4.48 -3.40
N LEU A 40 11.55 5.42 -2.46
CA LEU A 40 12.72 6.10 -1.88
C LEU A 40 13.77 5.15 -1.29
N LEU A 41 13.35 4.10 -0.60
CA LEU A 41 14.27 3.17 0.08
C LEU A 41 15.03 2.30 -0.93
N THR A 42 14.34 1.74 -1.95
CA THR A 42 15.01 1.00 -3.02
C THR A 42 15.97 1.89 -3.82
N GLN A 43 15.59 3.15 -4.06
CA GLN A 43 16.44 4.13 -4.76
C GLN A 43 17.67 4.53 -3.93
N SER A 44 17.59 4.40 -2.60
CA SER A 44 18.70 4.64 -1.67
C SER A 44 19.59 3.41 -1.47
N GLY A 45 19.29 2.29 -2.14
CA GLY A 45 20.08 1.05 -2.07
C GLY A 45 19.73 0.15 -0.88
N GLU A 46 18.59 0.37 -0.22
CA GLU A 46 18.13 -0.48 0.87
C GLU A 46 17.72 -1.87 0.34
N SER A 47 18.27 -2.93 0.94
CA SER A 47 17.97 -4.32 0.56
C SER A 47 16.94 -4.99 1.46
N GLU A 48 16.75 -4.47 2.67
CA GLU A 48 15.75 -4.95 3.63
C GLU A 48 14.68 -3.87 3.80
N ILE A 49 13.50 -4.14 3.26
CA ILE A 49 12.37 -3.21 3.29
C ILE A 49 11.15 -3.95 3.83
N TYR A 50 10.42 -3.29 4.72
CA TYR A 50 9.19 -3.76 5.31
C TYR A 50 8.06 -2.82 4.92
N ALA A 51 6.88 -3.37 4.66
CA ALA A 51 5.64 -2.62 4.62
C ALA A 51 5.06 -2.63 6.02
N ARG A 52 4.94 -1.45 6.63
CA ARG A 52 4.02 -1.22 7.74
C ARG A 52 2.63 -1.08 7.16
N ILE A 53 1.72 -1.96 7.56
CA ILE A 53 0.32 -1.94 7.11
C ILE A 53 -0.64 -1.87 8.29
N GLY A 54 -1.84 -1.36 8.06
CA GLY A 54 -2.95 -1.40 9.01
C GLY A 54 -4.27 -1.06 8.33
N TYR A 55 -5.38 -1.26 9.01
CA TYR A 55 -6.72 -1.00 8.48
C TYR A 55 -7.47 0.08 9.26
N GLY A 56 -8.24 0.90 8.55
CA GLY A 56 -8.96 2.03 9.15
C GLY A 56 -10.17 2.51 8.35
N ASN A 57 -11.08 3.20 9.04
CA ASN A 57 -12.25 3.80 8.41
C ASN A 57 -11.93 5.14 7.71
N ASP A 58 -10.81 5.78 8.10
CA ASP A 58 -10.31 7.04 7.57
C ASP A 58 -8.78 7.01 7.45
N SER A 59 -8.17 8.08 6.95
CA SER A 59 -6.73 8.14 6.67
C SER A 59 -5.81 8.26 7.89
N ASN A 60 -6.35 8.41 9.10
CA ASN A 60 -5.58 8.83 10.28
C ASN A 60 -5.51 7.75 11.38
N VAL A 61 -6.38 6.74 11.34
CA VAL A 61 -6.43 5.69 12.36
C VAL A 61 -6.10 4.35 11.76
N TRP A 62 -4.97 3.78 12.18
CA TRP A 62 -4.51 2.45 11.80
C TRP A 62 -4.81 1.46 12.91
N ASN A 63 -5.48 0.36 12.58
CA ASN A 63 -5.67 -0.80 13.46
C ASN A 63 -4.92 -2.00 12.90
N ASP A 64 -4.70 -3.02 13.74
CA ASP A 64 -4.07 -4.29 13.37
C ASP A 64 -2.72 -4.10 12.65
N ILE A 65 -1.91 -3.19 13.17
CA ILE A 65 -0.64 -2.78 12.56
C ILE A 65 0.32 -3.98 12.49
N GLN A 66 0.89 -4.19 11.31
CA GLN A 66 1.87 -5.24 11.05
C GLN A 66 3.02 -4.70 10.21
N ASP A 67 4.23 -5.20 10.46
CA ASP A 67 5.38 -4.99 9.57
C ASP A 67 5.64 -6.29 8.83
N ILE A 68 5.54 -6.25 7.49
CA ILE A 68 5.70 -7.41 6.63
C ILE A 68 6.91 -7.18 5.72
N PRO A 69 7.91 -8.07 5.72
CA PRO A 69 9.06 -7.93 4.84
C PRO A 69 8.63 -8.05 3.37
N LEU A 70 9.18 -7.18 2.53
CA LEU A 70 9.03 -7.30 1.08
C LEU A 70 10.00 -8.35 0.55
N ILE A 71 9.61 -8.95 -0.56
CA ILE A 71 10.42 -9.91 -1.30
C ILE A 71 10.95 -9.21 -2.54
N SER A 72 12.23 -9.41 -2.82
CA SER A 72 12.84 -8.94 -4.06
C SER A 72 12.25 -9.67 -5.26
N SER A 73 11.84 -8.91 -6.27
CA SER A 73 11.37 -9.40 -7.55
C SER A 73 12.41 -9.10 -8.65
N GLN A 74 12.04 -9.35 -9.91
CA GLN A 74 12.92 -9.01 -11.04
C GLN A 74 13.19 -7.49 -11.08
N ASP A 75 14.36 -7.08 -11.57
CA ASP A 75 14.74 -5.67 -11.76
C ASP A 75 14.88 -4.79 -10.49
N GLN A 76 15.20 -5.41 -9.35
CA GLN A 76 15.37 -4.75 -8.04
C GLN A 76 14.09 -4.08 -7.50
N ASP A 77 12.93 -4.43 -8.05
CA ASP A 77 11.64 -4.06 -7.48
C ASP A 77 11.38 -4.94 -6.25
N MET A 78 10.78 -4.35 -5.23
CA MET A 78 10.35 -5.08 -4.03
C MET A 78 8.84 -5.28 -4.09
N GLU A 79 8.33 -6.42 -3.63
CA GLU A 79 6.90 -6.67 -3.63
C GLU A 79 6.41 -7.42 -2.40
N ILE A 80 5.12 -7.25 -2.12
CA ILE A 80 4.37 -7.93 -1.08
C ILE A 80 3.02 -8.31 -1.68
N THR A 81 2.56 -9.53 -1.39
CA THR A 81 1.19 -9.95 -1.68
C THR A 81 0.48 -10.27 -0.37
N LEU A 82 -0.66 -9.62 -0.15
CA LEU A 82 -1.43 -9.73 1.09
C LEU A 82 -2.92 -9.95 0.80
N PRO A 83 -3.63 -10.72 1.65
CA PRO A 83 -5.08 -10.84 1.52
C PRO A 83 -5.77 -9.55 1.99
N LEU A 84 -6.70 -9.03 1.19
CA LEU A 84 -7.59 -7.95 1.62
C LEU A 84 -8.76 -8.56 2.38
N VAL A 85 -8.69 -8.50 3.71
CA VAL A 85 -9.66 -9.16 4.59
C VAL A 85 -10.73 -8.21 5.12
N GLU A 86 -10.45 -6.91 5.18
CA GLU A 86 -11.38 -5.90 5.71
C GLU A 86 -12.08 -5.07 4.62
N ASN A 87 -13.30 -4.61 4.91
CA ASN A 87 -14.03 -3.61 4.10
C ASN A 87 -13.57 -2.16 4.37
N GLN A 88 -12.40 -2.01 5.00
CA GLN A 88 -11.81 -0.76 5.41
C GLN A 88 -10.74 -0.29 4.42
N VAL A 89 -10.21 0.91 4.64
CA VAL A 89 -9.03 1.40 3.93
C VAL A 89 -7.81 0.66 4.48
N LEU A 90 -7.03 0.05 3.58
CA LEU A 90 -5.69 -0.40 3.89
C LEU A 90 -4.75 0.80 3.84
N HIS A 91 -4.04 1.04 4.93
CA HIS A 91 -2.97 2.02 5.04
C HIS A 91 -1.62 1.33 4.93
N MET A 92 -0.64 2.04 4.35
CA MET A 92 0.68 1.49 4.10
C MET A 92 1.77 2.56 4.12
N ALA A 93 2.90 2.22 4.71
CA ALA A 93 4.16 2.96 4.64
C ALA A 93 5.31 1.94 4.57
N PHE A 94 6.47 2.35 4.08
CA PHE A 94 7.63 1.48 3.97
C PHE A 94 8.74 1.95 4.89
N HIS A 95 9.52 1.01 5.44
CA HIS A 95 10.70 1.31 6.24
C HIS A 95 11.78 0.25 6.08
N ASN A 96 13.02 0.60 6.41
CA ASN A 96 14.14 -0.35 6.44
C ASN A 96 14.43 -0.93 7.85
N GLY A 97 13.65 -0.53 8.86
CA GLY A 97 13.86 -0.99 10.25
C GLY A 97 14.97 -0.25 11.00
N LEU A 98 15.69 0.64 10.32
CA LEU A 98 16.77 1.47 10.88
C LEU A 98 16.35 2.94 11.04
N GLY A 99 15.04 3.21 11.03
CA GLY A 99 14.48 4.54 11.21
C GLY A 99 14.29 5.35 9.93
N TYR A 100 14.59 4.79 8.74
CA TYR A 100 14.27 5.41 7.47
C TYR A 100 12.89 4.98 6.98
N TRP A 101 12.11 5.95 6.52
CA TRP A 101 10.70 5.79 6.16
C TRP A 101 10.41 6.38 4.78
N ASP A 102 9.60 5.66 4.03
CA ASP A 102 8.83 6.17 2.90
C ASP A 102 7.36 6.10 3.27
N ASN A 103 6.86 7.21 3.80
CA ASN A 103 5.48 7.40 4.22
C ASN A 103 4.79 8.48 3.37
N ASN A 104 5.21 8.64 2.11
CA ASN A 104 4.65 9.63 1.19
C ASN A 104 4.60 11.05 1.80
N SER A 105 5.68 11.49 2.44
CA SER A 105 5.76 12.78 3.14
C SER A 105 4.69 12.95 4.23
N GLY A 106 4.43 11.89 5.00
CA GLY A 106 3.44 11.87 6.08
C GLY A 106 1.99 11.70 5.63
N ARG A 107 1.73 11.43 4.34
CA ARG A 107 0.38 11.13 3.85
C ARG A 107 0.08 9.65 3.79
N ASP A 108 1.09 8.80 3.88
CA ASP A 108 1.02 7.35 3.67
C ASP A 108 0.46 6.96 2.29
N TYR A 109 0.35 5.65 2.07
CA TYR A 109 -0.27 5.05 0.90
C TYR A 109 -1.57 4.37 1.32
N HIS A 110 -2.62 4.56 0.53
CA HIS A 110 -3.97 4.12 0.89
C HIS A 110 -4.61 3.29 -0.23
N PHE A 111 -5.19 2.15 0.12
CA PHE A 111 -5.94 1.32 -0.81
C PHE A 111 -7.33 1.00 -0.26
N LYS A 112 -8.37 1.45 -0.97
CA LYS A 112 -9.75 1.08 -0.67
C LYS A 112 -10.13 -0.16 -1.45
N SER A 113 -10.49 -1.23 -0.75
CA SER A 113 -10.98 -2.46 -1.35
C SER A 113 -12.32 -2.23 -2.07
N ARG A 114 -12.56 -3.01 -3.13
CA ARG A 114 -13.87 -3.03 -3.77
C ARG A 114 -14.80 -3.96 -2.99
N THR A 115 -15.95 -3.46 -2.56
CA THR A 115 -16.98 -4.32 -1.98
C THR A 115 -17.55 -5.22 -3.09
N ARG A 116 -17.62 -6.53 -2.84
CA ARG A 116 -18.27 -7.45 -3.79
C ARG A 116 -19.77 -7.16 -3.83
N PRO A 117 -20.41 -7.11 -5.01
CA PRO A 117 -21.86 -7.06 -5.10
C PRO A 117 -22.45 -8.29 -4.40
N GLN A 118 -23.40 -8.08 -3.49
CA GLN A 118 -24.26 -9.14 -2.96
C GLN A 118 -25.39 -9.31 -3.98
N TRP A 119 -25.44 -10.44 -4.68
CA TRP A 119 -26.59 -10.86 -5.48
C TRP A 119 -27.01 -12.25 -5.03
#